data_AF-X1Q224-F1
#
_entry.id   AF-X1Q224-F1
#
_cell.length_a   1.000
_cell.length_b   1.000
_cell.length_c   1.000
_cell.angle_alpha   90.00
_cell.angle_beta   90.00
_cell.angle_gamma   90.00
#
_symmetry.space_group_name_H-M   'P 1'
#
loop_
_entity.id
_entity.type
_entity.pdbx_description
1 polymer ?
#
loop_
_entity_poly.entity_id
_entity_poly.type
_entity_poly.pdbx_seq_one_letter_code
_entity_poly.pdbx_strand_id
1 'polypeptide(L)'
;MSEDKERAKDQAKAQLESAVVMVKRLKHCQDCNGEDCELPDAEILAGITISSEDGMRADEQDREEYHDEGTVCQLIQDDPLSVEVRSDWHTPGEANPPSEYFILLCSGGPAVRIIGELSEHQEPDTARLEYQDWFTPWVRYTNTSPEEDEALLTYARQFYFGA
;
A
#
# COMPACT_ATOMS: atom_id res chain seq x y z
N MET A 1 3.14 23.49 13.93
CA MET A 1 3.42 23.01 12.56
C MET A 1 2.48 23.76 11.63
N SER A 2 2.82 23.99 10.35
CA SER A 2 1.88 24.65 9.42
C SER A 2 0.71 23.71 9.10
N GLU A 3 -0.48 24.28 8.84
CA GLU A 3 -1.70 23.53 8.49
C GLU A 3 -1.48 22.60 7.28
N ASP A 4 -0.69 23.04 6.29
CA ASP A 4 -0.32 22.24 5.11
C ASP A 4 0.43 20.94 5.48
N LYS A 5 1.34 21.02 6.45
CA LYS A 5 2.08 19.83 6.92
C LYS A 5 1.16 18.85 7.63
N GLU A 6 0.11 19.34 8.29
CA GLU A 6 -0.89 18.52 8.96
C GLU A 6 -1.79 17.82 7.94
N ARG A 7 -2.30 18.55 6.94
CA ARG A 7 -3.07 17.97 5.83
C ARG A 7 -2.30 16.87 5.08
N ALA A 8 -1.04 17.11 4.73
CA ALA A 8 -0.23 16.10 4.04
C ALA A 8 0.09 14.87 4.92
N LYS A 9 0.22 15.09 6.23
CA LYS A 9 0.38 13.99 7.19
C LYS A 9 -0.92 13.17 7.31
N ASP A 10 -2.07 13.82 7.35
CA ASP A 10 -3.38 13.16 7.42
C ASP A 10 -3.66 12.37 6.14
N GLN A 11 -3.29 12.91 4.98
CA GLN A 11 -3.34 12.17 3.72
C GLN A 11 -2.44 10.93 3.77
N ALA A 12 -1.23 11.04 4.32
CA ALA A 12 -0.34 9.89 4.50
C ALA A 12 -0.97 8.81 5.39
N LYS A 13 -1.62 9.23 6.49
CA LYS A 13 -2.34 8.30 7.38
C LYS A 13 -3.47 7.58 6.65
N ALA A 14 -4.28 8.29 5.86
CA ALA A 14 -5.36 7.68 5.10
C ALA A 14 -4.86 6.65 4.05
N GLN A 15 -3.76 6.98 3.36
CA GLN A 15 -3.13 6.07 2.39
C GLN A 15 -2.52 4.84 3.09
N LEU A 16 -1.92 5.02 4.27
CA LEU A 16 -1.44 3.91 5.10
C LEU A 16 -2.59 2.98 5.49
N GLU A 17 -3.68 3.53 6.01
CA GLU A 17 -4.86 2.74 6.43
C GLU A 17 -5.46 1.95 5.26
N SER A 18 -5.57 2.58 4.07
CA SER A 18 -6.00 1.91 2.84
C SER A 18 -5.10 0.72 2.47
N ALA A 19 -3.78 0.95 2.41
CA ALA A 19 -2.81 -0.11 2.10
C ALA A 19 -2.85 -1.27 3.11
N VAL A 20 -2.99 -0.95 4.40
CA VAL A 20 -3.09 -1.95 5.48
C VAL A 20 -4.35 -2.80 5.32
N VAL A 21 -5.50 -2.18 5.02
CA VAL A 21 -6.77 -2.89 4.81
C VAL A 21 -6.67 -3.83 3.61
N MET A 22 -6.12 -3.37 2.48
CA MET A 22 -5.93 -4.21 1.29
C MET A 22 -5.02 -5.40 1.57
N VAL A 23 -3.90 -5.19 2.27
CA VAL A 23 -2.97 -6.29 2.63
C VAL A 23 -3.60 -7.26 3.62
N LYS A 24 -4.38 -6.79 4.60
CA LYS A 24 -5.12 -7.66 5.51
C LYS A 24 -6.09 -8.55 4.75
N ARG A 25 -6.86 -7.98 3.81
CA ARG A 25 -7.76 -8.74 2.94
C ARG A 25 -7.00 -9.77 2.11
N LEU A 26 -5.90 -9.38 1.47
CA LEU A 26 -5.06 -10.28 0.67
C LEU A 26 -4.58 -11.48 1.49
N LYS A 27 -3.95 -11.23 2.65
CA LYS A 27 -3.47 -12.29 3.54
C LYS A 27 -4.60 -13.20 4.00
N HIS A 28 -5.75 -12.62 4.34
CA HIS A 28 -6.89 -13.41 4.73
C HIS A 28 -7.41 -14.30 3.60
N CYS A 29 -7.50 -13.81 2.36
CA CYS A 29 -7.91 -14.63 1.21
C CYS A 29 -6.95 -15.79 0.93
N GLN A 30 -5.65 -15.60 1.19
CA GLN A 30 -4.65 -16.66 1.05
C GLN A 30 -4.81 -17.77 2.10
N ASP A 31 -5.32 -17.43 3.28
CA ASP A 31 -5.51 -18.36 4.40
C ASP A 31 -6.94 -18.92 4.52
N CYS A 32 -7.93 -18.23 3.94
CA CYS A 32 -9.36 -18.55 4.06
C CYS A 32 -10.06 -18.52 2.70
N ASN A 33 -10.68 -19.65 2.34
CA ASN A 33 -11.43 -19.84 1.10
C ASN A 33 -12.88 -19.32 1.13
N GLY A 34 -13.28 -18.62 2.21
CA GLY A 34 -14.63 -18.10 2.40
C GLY A 34 -15.63 -19.05 3.04
N GLU A 35 -15.34 -20.37 3.10
CA GLU A 35 -16.20 -21.33 3.79
C GLU A 35 -16.09 -21.14 5.31
N ASP A 36 -17.23 -20.96 5.99
CA ASP A 36 -17.30 -20.73 7.44
C ASP A 36 -16.41 -19.58 7.95
N CYS A 37 -16.22 -18.54 7.12
CA CYS A 37 -15.41 -17.38 7.49
C CYS A 37 -15.98 -16.60 8.69
N GLU A 38 -15.24 -16.61 9.80
CA GLU A 38 -15.60 -15.93 11.06
C GLU A 38 -15.23 -14.43 11.08
N LEU A 39 -14.75 -13.88 9.96
CA LEU A 39 -14.37 -12.46 9.90
C LEU A 39 -15.60 -11.58 10.20
N PRO A 40 -15.49 -10.59 11.11
CA PRO A 40 -16.59 -9.70 11.42
C PRO A 40 -17.07 -8.93 10.19
N ASP A 41 -18.38 -8.71 10.08
CA ASP A 41 -19.00 -7.97 8.97
C ASP A 41 -18.32 -6.62 8.70
N ALA A 42 -17.89 -5.92 9.76
CA ALA A 42 -17.20 -4.63 9.64
C ALA A 42 -15.84 -4.73 8.91
N GLU A 43 -15.09 -5.81 9.13
CA GLU A 43 -13.78 -6.04 8.49
C GLU A 43 -13.97 -6.46 7.02
N ILE A 44 -15.03 -7.22 6.72
CA ILE A 44 -15.41 -7.59 5.35
C ILE A 44 -15.73 -6.33 4.55
N LEU A 45 -16.64 -5.50 5.06
CA LEU A 45 -17.06 -4.25 4.42
C LEU A 45 -15.89 -3.27 4.25
N ALA A 46 -15.01 -3.17 5.26
CA ALA A 46 -13.81 -2.34 5.16
C ALA A 46 -12.88 -2.82 4.02
N GLY A 47 -12.69 -4.14 3.87
CA GLY A 47 -11.82 -4.73 2.84
C GLY A 47 -12.31 -4.58 1.40
N ILE A 48 -13.61 -4.34 1.18
CA ILE A 48 -14.20 -4.06 -0.14
C ILE A 48 -14.46 -2.56 -0.36
N THR A 49 -13.93 -1.69 0.50
CA THR A 49 -14.03 -0.22 0.37
C THR A 49 -15.48 0.30 0.38
N ILE A 50 -16.40 -0.44 1.01
CA ILE A 50 -17.76 0.04 1.26
C ILE A 50 -17.72 0.88 2.55
N SER A 51 -18.28 2.09 2.49
CA SER A 51 -18.46 2.91 3.70
C SER A 51 -19.38 2.16 4.66
N SER A 52 -18.82 1.46 5.63
CA SER A 52 -19.56 0.75 6.66
C SER A 52 -20.14 1.76 7.63
N GLU A 53 -21.39 2.18 7.40
CA GLU A 53 -22.14 2.87 8.44
C GLU A 53 -22.35 1.90 9.62
N ASP A 54 -22.25 2.41 10.85
CA ASP A 54 -22.43 1.60 12.07
C ASP A 54 -23.72 0.76 12.00
N GLY A 55 -23.57 -0.57 12.03
CA GLY A 55 -24.68 -1.53 12.02
C GLY A 55 -25.03 -2.13 10.65
N MET A 56 -24.30 -1.78 9.58
CA MET A 56 -24.35 -2.54 8.33
C MET A 56 -23.84 -3.98 8.55
N ARG A 57 -24.50 -4.93 7.90
CA ARG A 57 -24.13 -6.34 7.91
C ARG A 57 -23.67 -6.70 6.51
N ALA A 58 -22.52 -7.35 6.41
CA ALA A 58 -22.06 -7.94 5.16
C ALA A 58 -23.07 -9.01 4.75
N ASP A 59 -23.62 -8.88 3.55
CA ASP A 59 -24.46 -9.91 2.97
C ASP A 59 -23.61 -11.01 2.30
N GLU A 60 -24.26 -11.98 1.67
CA GLU A 60 -23.55 -13.08 1.00
C GLU A 60 -22.69 -12.58 -0.16
N GLN A 61 -23.15 -11.55 -0.87
CA GLN A 61 -22.42 -10.99 -2.01
C GLN A 61 -21.16 -10.24 -1.53
N ASP A 62 -21.27 -9.48 -0.45
CA ASP A 62 -20.12 -8.79 0.17
C ASP A 62 -19.05 -9.80 0.62
N ARG A 63 -19.47 -10.94 1.18
CA ARG A 63 -18.59 -12.02 1.61
C ARG A 63 -17.91 -12.69 0.43
N GLU A 64 -18.67 -13.06 -0.60
CA GLU A 64 -18.11 -13.62 -1.84
C GLU A 64 -17.10 -12.66 -2.49
N GLU A 65 -17.44 -11.38 -2.59
CA GLU A 65 -16.53 -10.35 -3.13
C GLU A 65 -15.27 -10.22 -2.30
N TYR A 66 -15.38 -10.13 -0.97
CA TYR A 66 -14.23 -10.01 -0.08
C TYR A 66 -13.25 -11.18 -0.25
N HIS A 67 -13.75 -12.40 -0.40
CA HIS A 67 -12.95 -13.62 -0.56
C HIS A 67 -12.42 -13.86 -1.99
N ASP A 68 -12.75 -13.01 -2.95
CA ASP A 68 -12.09 -13.04 -4.26
C ASP A 68 -10.67 -12.44 -4.17
N GLU A 69 -9.68 -13.32 -4.04
CA GLU A 69 -8.26 -12.96 -4.06
C GLU A 69 -7.87 -12.17 -5.31
N GLY A 70 -8.45 -12.50 -6.47
CA GLY A 70 -8.17 -11.81 -7.72
C GLY A 70 -8.60 -10.35 -7.67
N THR A 71 -9.73 -10.07 -7.05
CA THR A 71 -10.26 -8.71 -6.88
C THR A 71 -9.35 -7.86 -5.99
N VAL A 72 -8.88 -8.36 -4.85
CA VAL A 72 -7.94 -7.59 -4.00
C VAL A 72 -6.56 -7.43 -4.64
N CYS A 73 -6.06 -8.44 -5.37
CA CYS A 73 -4.82 -8.31 -6.13
C CYS A 73 -4.92 -7.21 -7.18
N GLN A 74 -6.02 -7.16 -7.92
CA GLN A 74 -6.26 -6.13 -8.91
C GLN A 74 -6.38 -4.75 -8.25
N LEU A 75 -7.11 -4.65 -7.14
CA LEU A 75 -7.24 -3.39 -6.39
C LEU A 75 -5.87 -2.84 -5.96
N ILE A 76 -4.98 -3.70 -5.44
CA ILE A 76 -3.62 -3.28 -5.08
C ILE A 76 -2.84 -2.84 -6.32
N GLN A 77 -2.94 -3.56 -7.44
CA GLN A 77 -2.22 -3.22 -8.67
C GLN A 77 -2.69 -1.90 -9.31
N ASP A 78 -3.99 -1.58 -9.18
CA ASP A 78 -4.62 -0.38 -9.74
C ASP A 78 -4.52 0.85 -8.79
N ASP A 79 -4.12 0.66 -7.53
CA ASP A 79 -4.09 1.73 -6.50
C ASP A 79 -3.00 2.80 -6.75
N PRO A 80 -1.75 2.49 -7.15
CA PRO A 80 -0.74 3.52 -7.40
C PRO A 80 -0.99 4.38 -8.66
N LEU A 81 -0.58 5.64 -8.58
CA LEU A 81 -0.46 6.53 -9.73
C LEU A 81 0.78 6.24 -10.59
N SER A 82 1.88 5.83 -9.95
CA SER A 82 3.08 5.37 -10.66
C SER A 82 3.91 4.42 -9.80
N VAL A 83 4.61 3.50 -10.47
CA VAL A 83 5.62 2.62 -9.88
C VAL A 83 6.90 2.88 -10.66
N GLU A 84 7.95 3.31 -9.97
CA GLU A 84 9.19 3.75 -10.58
C GLU A 84 10.38 3.15 -9.85
N VAL A 85 11.44 2.89 -10.60
CA VAL A 85 12.67 2.31 -10.10
C VAL A 85 13.85 3.18 -10.50
N ARG A 86 14.90 3.15 -9.68
CA ARG A 86 16.18 3.75 -10.04
C ARG A 86 17.32 2.81 -9.68
N SER A 87 18.36 2.86 -10.48
CA SER A 87 19.61 2.19 -10.19
C SER A 87 20.64 3.18 -9.66
N ASP A 88 21.63 2.67 -8.96
CA ASP A 88 22.75 3.47 -8.48
C ASP A 88 23.67 3.97 -9.61
N TRP A 89 24.66 4.77 -9.22
CA TRP A 89 25.75 5.14 -10.12
C TRP A 89 26.46 3.88 -10.64
N HIS A 90 26.58 3.76 -11.96
CA HIS A 90 27.21 2.61 -12.62
C HIS A 90 28.12 3.04 -13.76
N THR A 91 29.02 2.13 -14.15
CA THR A 91 29.89 2.32 -15.31
C THR A 91 29.08 2.20 -16.61
N PRO A 92 29.28 3.09 -17.60
CA PRO A 92 28.63 2.94 -18.90
C PRO A 92 28.95 1.58 -19.55
N GLY A 93 27.90 0.86 -19.93
CA GLY A 93 28.01 -0.46 -20.58
C GLY A 93 27.89 -1.67 -19.64
N GLU A 94 27.80 -1.45 -18.33
CA GLU A 94 27.52 -2.50 -17.35
C GLU A 94 26.01 -2.61 -17.09
N ALA A 95 25.54 -3.84 -16.87
CA ALA A 95 24.19 -4.07 -16.38
C ALA A 95 24.08 -3.52 -14.95
N ASN A 96 23.04 -2.74 -14.68
CA ASN A 96 22.81 -2.15 -13.36
C ASN A 96 21.34 -2.33 -12.97
N PRO A 97 20.99 -3.42 -12.27
CA PRO A 97 19.64 -3.63 -11.81
C PRO A 97 19.22 -2.48 -10.88
N PRO A 98 17.91 -2.17 -10.80
CA PRO A 98 17.46 -1.13 -9.90
C PRO A 98 17.73 -1.51 -8.44
N SER A 99 18.12 -0.53 -7.63
CA SER A 99 18.45 -0.69 -6.20
C SER A 99 17.42 -0.02 -5.30
N GLU A 100 16.64 0.92 -5.83
CA GLU A 100 15.58 1.61 -5.09
C GLU A 100 14.31 1.71 -5.95
N TYR A 101 13.17 1.71 -5.27
CA TYR A 101 11.87 1.90 -5.88
C TYR A 101 11.08 2.98 -5.17
N PHE A 102 10.12 3.58 -5.87
CA PHE A 102 9.01 4.25 -5.21
C PHE A 102 7.68 3.97 -5.89
N ILE A 103 6.63 4.02 -5.09
CA ILE A 103 5.23 3.85 -5.49
C ILE A 103 4.51 5.14 -5.11
N LEU A 104 4.01 5.90 -6.09
CA LEU A 104 3.28 7.14 -5.86
C LEU A 104 1.79 6.83 -5.65
N LEU A 105 1.25 7.11 -4.47
CA LEU A 105 -0.15 6.80 -4.12
C LEU A 105 -1.09 8.00 -4.36
N CYS A 106 -0.60 9.21 -4.11
CA CYS A 106 -1.35 10.42 -4.45
C CYS A 106 -0.41 11.58 -4.80
N SER A 107 -0.92 12.55 -5.56
CA SER A 107 -0.15 13.72 -6.00
C SER A 107 -0.98 15.01 -5.85
N GLY A 108 -0.30 16.17 -5.90
CA GLY A 108 -0.99 17.47 -5.93
C GLY A 108 -1.24 18.12 -4.56
N GLY A 109 -0.25 18.11 -3.66
CA GLY A 109 -0.25 18.93 -2.43
C GLY A 109 -1.49 18.73 -1.55
N PRO A 110 -1.78 17.48 -1.17
CA PRO A 110 -0.79 16.52 -0.65
C PRO A 110 -0.35 15.42 -1.62
N ALA A 111 0.92 15.03 -1.51
CA ALA A 111 1.49 13.87 -2.21
C ALA A 111 2.00 12.83 -1.21
N VAL A 112 1.79 11.54 -1.52
CA VAL A 112 2.18 10.40 -0.68
C VAL A 112 2.81 9.34 -1.55
N ARG A 113 3.92 8.77 -1.08
CA ARG A 113 4.61 7.67 -1.75
C ARG A 113 5.13 6.65 -0.75
N ILE A 114 5.29 5.42 -1.21
CA ILE A 114 6.10 4.40 -0.55
C ILE A 114 7.47 4.41 -1.25
N ILE A 115 8.56 4.38 -0.49
CA ILE A 115 9.93 4.25 -1.01
C ILE A 115 10.64 3.12 -0.28
N GLY A 116 11.51 2.41 -0.98
CA GLY A 116 12.29 1.33 -0.40
C GLY A 116 13.47 0.92 -1.27
N GLU A 117 14.24 -0.01 -0.71
CA GLU A 117 15.39 -0.64 -1.33
C GLU A 117 14.99 -2.01 -1.87
N LEU A 118 15.62 -2.39 -2.98
CA LEU A 118 15.46 -3.69 -3.63
C LEU A 118 16.63 -4.60 -3.27
N SER A 119 16.34 -5.87 -3.06
CA SER A 119 17.34 -6.92 -2.86
C SER A 119 18.06 -7.27 -4.18
N GLU A 120 19.08 -8.13 -4.10
CA GLU A 120 19.76 -8.68 -5.28
C GLU A 120 18.84 -9.48 -6.22
N HIS A 121 17.66 -9.87 -5.73
CA HIS A 121 16.62 -10.55 -6.50
C HIS A 121 15.54 -9.61 -7.05
N GLN A 122 15.74 -8.28 -6.96
CA GLN A 122 14.78 -7.25 -7.39
C GLN A 122 13.45 -7.32 -6.63
N GLU A 123 13.50 -7.80 -5.39
CA GLU A 123 12.36 -7.84 -4.47
C GLU A 123 12.48 -6.73 -3.43
N PRO A 124 11.38 -6.07 -3.02
CA PRO A 124 11.40 -5.12 -1.92
C PRO A 124 11.94 -5.72 -0.61
N ASP A 125 13.00 -5.10 -0.08
CA ASP A 125 13.60 -5.44 1.21
C ASP A 125 13.15 -4.47 2.31
N THR A 126 12.95 -3.20 1.94
CA THR A 126 12.41 -2.17 2.84
C THR A 126 11.21 -1.47 2.22
N ALA A 127 10.37 -0.89 3.07
CA ALA A 127 9.28 0.00 2.67
C ALA A 127 9.09 1.07 3.75
N ARG A 128 8.96 2.33 3.34
CA ARG A 128 8.58 3.43 4.24
C ARG A 128 7.67 4.39 3.52
N LEU A 129 6.72 4.93 4.26
CA LEU A 129 5.81 5.95 3.75
C LEU A 129 6.44 7.35 3.89
N GLU A 130 6.38 8.12 2.81
CA GLU A 130 6.79 9.52 2.78
C GLU A 130 5.64 10.38 2.25
N TYR A 131 5.55 11.60 2.77
CA TYR A 131 4.56 12.57 2.35
C TYR A 131 5.20 13.94 2.12
N GLN A 132 4.53 14.73 1.30
CA GLN A 132 4.96 16.06 0.88
C GLN A 132 3.73 16.95 0.66
N ASP A 133 3.87 18.24 0.94
CA ASP A 133 2.97 19.27 0.43
C ASP A 133 3.73 20.19 -0.54
N TRP A 134 3.03 21.08 -1.24
CA TRP A 134 3.63 21.98 -2.20
C TRP A 134 4.81 22.75 -1.59
N PHE A 135 5.91 22.74 -2.33
CA PHE A 135 7.16 23.42 -1.98
C PHE A 135 7.83 22.95 -0.67
N THR A 136 7.38 21.85 -0.07
CA THR A 136 8.07 21.22 1.07
C THR A 136 8.96 20.07 0.57
N PRO A 137 10.03 19.68 1.28
CA PRO A 137 10.68 18.40 1.01
C PRO A 137 9.75 17.23 1.38
N TRP A 138 10.06 16.04 0.86
CA TRP A 138 9.48 14.80 1.34
C TRP A 138 9.88 14.54 2.78
N VAL A 139 8.93 14.09 3.60
CA VAL A 139 9.13 13.78 5.02
C VAL A 139 8.65 12.37 5.27
N ARG A 140 9.44 11.59 6.02
CA ARG A 140 9.04 10.27 6.49
C ARG A 140 7.83 10.37 7.41
N TYR A 141 6.83 9.53 7.16
CA TYR A 141 5.77 9.26 8.12
C TYR A 141 6.28 8.29 9.17
N THR A 142 6.34 8.72 10.43
CA THR A 142 6.96 7.96 11.54
C THR A 142 5.93 7.38 12.50
N ASN A 143 4.65 7.64 12.28
CA ASN A 143 3.57 7.18 13.14
C ASN A 143 3.04 5.81 12.64
N THR A 144 3.95 4.87 12.43
CA THR A 144 3.65 3.48 12.04
C THR A 144 3.97 2.53 13.18
N SER A 145 3.18 1.48 13.30
CA SER A 145 3.45 0.29 14.10
C SER A 145 4.25 -0.75 13.29
N PRO A 146 4.87 -1.75 13.94
CA PRO A 146 5.59 -2.81 13.22
C PRO A 146 4.71 -3.61 12.25
N GLU A 147 3.43 -3.78 12.56
CA GLU A 147 2.46 -4.47 11.69
C GLU A 147 2.14 -3.63 10.44
N GLU A 148 2.05 -2.31 10.59
CA GLU A 148 1.84 -1.39 9.46
C GLU A 148 3.08 -1.27 8.57
N ASP A 149 4.29 -1.27 9.15
CA ASP A 149 5.54 -1.30 8.39
C ASP A 149 5.66 -2.60 7.57
N GLU A 150 5.27 -3.74 8.15
CA GLU A 150 5.20 -5.01 7.42
C GLU A 150 4.14 -4.97 6.31
N ALA A 151 2.99 -4.37 6.58
CA ALA A 151 1.93 -4.26 5.59
C ALA A 151 2.39 -3.42 4.38
N LEU A 152 3.10 -2.31 4.61
CA LEU A 152 3.69 -1.52 3.52
C LEU A 152 4.68 -2.34 2.69
N LEU A 153 5.48 -3.20 3.32
CA LEU A 153 6.42 -4.07 2.61
C LEU A 153 5.69 -5.15 1.82
N THR A 154 4.66 -5.77 2.38
CA THR A 154 3.81 -6.75 1.69
C THR A 154 3.07 -6.13 0.52
N TYR A 155 2.56 -4.91 0.68
CA TYR A 155 1.94 -4.13 -0.38
C TYR A 155 2.95 -3.89 -1.52
N ALA A 156 4.16 -3.41 -1.20
CA ALA A 156 5.19 -3.18 -2.20
C ALA A 156 5.59 -4.46 -2.96
N ARG A 157 5.60 -5.63 -2.30
CA ARG A 157 5.89 -6.93 -2.93
C ARG A 157 4.86 -7.39 -3.95
N GLN A 158 3.70 -6.74 -4.05
CA GLN A 158 2.72 -7.05 -5.09
C GLN A 158 3.12 -6.50 -6.47
N PHE A 159 4.17 -5.70 -6.54
CA PHE A 159 4.67 -5.12 -7.79
C PHE A 159 5.98 -5.77 -8.23
N TYR A 160 6.16 -5.83 -9.55
CA TYR A 160 7.40 -6.30 -10.15
C TYR A 160 8.34 -5.13 -10.44
N PHE A 161 9.57 -5.17 -9.90
CA PHE A 161 10.59 -4.13 -10.06
C PHE A 161 11.78 -4.57 -10.91
N GLY A 162 11.73 -5.78 -11.46
CA GLY A 162 12.78 -6.28 -12.34
C GLY A 162 12.81 -5.55 -13.68
N ALA A 163 13.97 -5.62 -14.34
CA ALA A 163 14.26 -4.97 -15.62
C ALA A 163 14.42 -6.00 -16.74
#